data_AF-A0A4Q2XP16-F1
#
_entry.id   AF-A0A4Q2XP16-F1
#
_cell.length_a   1.000
_cell.length_b   1.000
_cell.length_c   1.000
_cell.angle_alpha   90.00
_cell.angle_beta   90.00
_cell.angle_gamma   90.00
#
_symmetry.space_group_name_H-M   'P 1'
#
loop_
_entity.id
_entity.type
_entity.pdbx_description
1 polymer ?
#
loop_
_entity_poly.entity_id
_entity_poly.type
_entity_poly.pdbx_seq_one_letter_code
_entity_poly.pdbx_strand_id
1 'polypeptide(L)'
;MRKGGIAVQEYPDCEILDVHDLPADRRTTLLTVEGVWLEFDKVVIATGHHWAAEDDPARGYYASPWPITKILPGKGEHCNFTIGTLGASLSAFDVVSSLTHRHGSFKIGKGGKLTFEPHAGTENFKIVMHSEKGLLPHLQFDQEELFREIYRHVSREELLALIDEAGFLRMGSYFDKVCRPALVKAFEKDGIPELVGLLEKPEFGLEDFAARMTGEHHYADAFEGMRLEMAEAEKSVLNHKPIHWKEVTDDLMYTLNFHAELMPAEDHLVLQSVVMPFLLNVVAAMPLHSGNTILALHEAGKLEIVPGRVSVDDGTGGEGMTRVKVEQEGVGEYTLDYRMFINCSGQKPLQPEDYPFPSLVREGSVRKARAPFAHPMEATEKVPEEKRDRLFRKDGEILYAIGGVDIDGTCRIVGEDGKPNPRIHDIAFAHASGVRPYSYGLQACSHT
;
A
#
# COMPACT_ATOMS: atom_id res chain seq x y z
N MET A 1 5.30 18.37 -19.23
CA MET A 1 4.56 19.62 -19.54
C MET A 1 5.38 20.63 -20.34
N ARG A 2 6.46 21.23 -19.80
CA ARG A 2 7.28 22.22 -20.55
C ARG A 2 7.82 21.72 -21.90
N LYS A 3 8.37 20.49 -21.93
CA LYS A 3 8.84 19.83 -23.18
C LYS A 3 7.73 19.65 -24.24
N GLY A 4 6.47 19.63 -23.81
CA GLY A 4 5.29 19.54 -24.69
C GLY A 4 4.71 20.90 -25.09
N GLY A 5 5.41 22.01 -24.85
CA GLY A 5 4.95 23.36 -25.19
C GLY A 5 3.90 23.95 -24.24
N ILE A 6 3.63 23.29 -23.11
CA ILE A 6 2.72 23.80 -22.08
C ILE A 6 3.46 24.85 -21.26
N ALA A 7 2.91 26.07 -21.21
CA ALA A 7 3.39 27.11 -20.31
C ALA A 7 3.18 26.66 -18.85
N VAL A 8 4.26 26.66 -18.07
CA VAL A 8 4.23 26.24 -16.66
C VAL A 8 4.72 27.39 -15.81
N GLN A 9 3.88 27.81 -14.87
CA GLN A 9 4.21 28.73 -13.80
C GLN A 9 4.18 27.98 -12.48
N GLU A 10 5.25 28.09 -11.71
CA GLU A 10 5.41 27.42 -10.42
C GLU A 10 5.29 28.46 -9.32
N TYR A 11 4.55 28.10 -8.26
CA TYR A 11 4.37 28.90 -7.07
C TYR A 11 4.89 28.08 -5.88
N PRO A 12 6.22 28.03 -5.67
CA PRO A 12 6.79 27.35 -4.51
C PRO A 12 6.33 28.06 -3.22
N ASP A 13 6.30 27.30 -2.13
CA ASP A 13 5.89 27.78 -0.80
C ASP A 13 4.45 28.36 -0.74
N CYS A 14 3.61 28.04 -1.72
CA CYS A 14 2.20 28.43 -1.77
C CYS A 14 1.32 27.23 -1.38
N GLU A 15 1.05 27.07 -0.09
CA GLU A 15 0.17 26.03 0.42
C GLU A 15 -1.30 26.37 0.13
N ILE A 16 -2.06 25.38 -0.37
CA ILE A 16 -3.50 25.50 -0.61
C ILE A 16 -4.24 24.88 0.56
N LEU A 17 -5.06 25.67 1.24
CA LEU A 17 -5.87 25.26 2.39
C LEU A 17 -7.25 24.73 2.01
N ASP A 18 -7.81 25.20 0.90
CA ASP A 18 -9.15 24.78 0.48
C ASP A 18 -9.35 24.92 -1.03
N VAL A 19 -10.32 24.16 -1.55
CA VAL A 19 -10.77 24.20 -2.93
C VAL A 19 -12.28 24.42 -2.93
N HIS A 20 -12.76 25.38 -3.71
CA HIS A 20 -14.18 25.64 -3.86
C HIS A 20 -14.62 25.44 -5.29
N ASP A 21 -15.68 24.67 -5.47
CA ASP A 21 -16.32 24.54 -6.76
C ASP A 21 -17.39 25.63 -6.94
N LEU A 22 -17.32 26.40 -8.03
CA LEU A 22 -18.31 27.44 -8.36
C LEU A 22 -19.05 27.06 -9.65
N PRO A 23 -20.09 26.18 -9.58
CA PRO A 23 -20.79 25.70 -10.76
C PRO A 23 -21.45 26.80 -11.60
N ALA A 24 -22.00 27.84 -10.94
CA ALA A 24 -22.68 28.95 -11.61
C ALA A 24 -21.72 29.75 -12.50
N ASP A 25 -20.49 29.96 -12.01
CA ASP A 25 -19.45 30.71 -12.71
C ASP A 25 -18.59 29.83 -13.60
N ARG A 26 -18.78 28.50 -13.52
CA ARG A 26 -17.98 27.48 -14.21
C ARG A 26 -16.49 27.59 -13.88
N ARG A 27 -16.18 27.99 -12.65
CA ARG A 27 -14.82 28.18 -12.12
C ARG A 27 -14.59 27.30 -10.89
N THR A 28 -13.33 27.14 -10.53
CA THR A 28 -12.90 26.60 -9.24
C THR A 28 -11.96 27.63 -8.63
N THR A 29 -12.07 27.85 -7.32
CA THR A 29 -11.18 28.77 -6.61
C THR A 29 -10.37 28.04 -5.55
N LEU A 30 -9.12 28.47 -5.38
CA LEU A 30 -8.17 27.93 -4.40
C LEU A 30 -7.88 28.98 -3.35
N LEU A 31 -7.98 28.60 -2.07
CA LEU A 31 -7.59 29.44 -0.95
C LEU A 31 -6.16 29.10 -0.54
N THR A 32 -5.26 30.08 -0.60
CA THR A 32 -3.89 29.91 -0.10
C THR A 32 -3.81 30.12 1.40
N VAL A 33 -2.72 29.66 2.03
CA VAL A 33 -2.45 29.89 3.45
C VAL A 33 -2.30 31.37 3.80
N GLU A 34 -1.91 32.23 2.85
CA GLU A 34 -1.88 33.69 3.00
C GLU A 34 -3.27 34.35 2.88
N GLY A 35 -4.33 33.58 2.66
CA GLY A 35 -5.69 34.09 2.50
C GLY A 35 -5.98 34.65 1.11
N VAL A 36 -5.18 34.31 0.10
CA VAL A 36 -5.37 34.74 -1.29
C VAL A 36 -6.27 33.75 -2.02
N TRP A 37 -7.18 34.27 -2.85
CA TRP A 37 -8.02 33.47 -3.73
C TRP A 37 -7.46 33.46 -5.15
N LEU A 38 -7.28 32.27 -5.70
CA LEU A 38 -6.83 32.05 -7.06
C LEU A 38 -7.94 31.35 -7.86
N GLU A 39 -8.17 31.76 -9.11
CA GLU A 39 -9.25 31.22 -9.95
C GLU A 39 -8.73 30.38 -11.12
N PHE A 40 -9.37 29.23 -11.37
CA PHE A 40 -9.00 28.31 -12.44
C PHE A 40 -10.23 27.70 -13.14
N ASP A 41 -10.07 27.32 -14.40
CA ASP A 41 -11.08 26.53 -15.15
C ASP A 41 -11.10 25.05 -14.74
N LYS A 42 -9.93 24.52 -14.34
CA LYS A 42 -9.71 23.13 -13.97
C LYS A 42 -8.72 23.07 -12.82
N VAL A 43 -8.93 22.11 -11.94
CA VAL A 43 -7.99 21.78 -10.85
C VAL A 43 -7.65 20.29 -10.93
N VAL A 44 -6.37 19.99 -10.79
CA VAL A 44 -5.86 18.62 -10.67
C VAL A 44 -5.15 18.53 -9.32
N ILE A 45 -5.70 17.70 -8.42
CA ILE A 45 -5.17 17.44 -7.09
C ILE A 45 -4.16 16.29 -7.21
N ALA A 46 -2.92 16.58 -6.85
CA ALA A 46 -1.79 15.64 -6.89
C ALA A 46 -0.93 15.76 -5.62
N THR A 47 -1.60 15.89 -4.46
CA THR A 47 -0.99 16.18 -3.16
C THR A 47 -0.27 14.97 -2.53
N GLY A 48 -0.46 13.77 -3.08
CA GLY A 48 0.14 12.55 -2.57
C GLY A 48 -0.58 12.07 -1.31
N HIS A 49 0.17 11.85 -0.23
CA HIS A 49 -0.36 11.34 1.04
C HIS A 49 -0.90 12.48 1.93
N HIS A 50 -1.93 12.15 2.70
CA HIS A 50 -2.50 13.01 3.73
C HIS A 50 -2.65 12.21 5.04
N TRP A 51 -1.88 12.59 6.07
CA TRP A 51 -1.85 11.89 7.35
C TRP A 51 -2.67 12.67 8.39
N ALA A 52 -3.90 12.24 8.63
CA ALA A 52 -4.78 12.87 9.62
C ALA A 52 -4.35 12.61 11.08
N ALA A 53 -3.63 11.50 11.32
CA ALA A 53 -3.16 11.14 12.65
C ALA A 53 -1.95 11.99 13.06
N GLU A 54 -2.01 12.54 14.27
CA GLU A 54 -0.96 13.39 14.83
C GLU A 54 0.12 12.59 15.57
N ASP A 55 1.35 13.09 15.53
CA ASP A 55 2.43 12.56 16.36
C ASP A 55 2.22 12.97 17.83
N ASP A 56 2.70 12.13 18.75
CA ASP A 56 2.87 12.49 20.17
C ASP A 56 4.31 12.18 20.59
N PRO A 57 5.30 13.03 20.22
CA PRO A 57 6.69 12.81 20.56
C PRO A 57 6.94 12.84 22.07
N ALA A 58 6.07 13.50 22.85
CA ALA A 58 6.16 13.53 24.31
C ALA A 58 5.89 12.13 24.93
N ARG A 59 5.13 11.28 24.25
CA ARG A 59 4.97 9.85 24.56
C ARG A 59 5.85 8.94 23.71
N GLY A 60 6.74 9.49 22.90
CA GLY A 60 7.56 8.72 21.97
C GLY A 60 6.78 8.10 20.81
N TYR A 61 5.58 8.57 20.50
CA TYR A 61 4.74 8.03 19.42
C TYR A 61 4.83 8.89 18.15
N TYR A 62 4.97 8.25 17.00
CA TYR A 62 4.94 8.90 15.69
C TYR A 62 3.90 8.21 14.81
N ALA A 63 2.88 8.96 14.37
CA ALA A 63 1.74 8.44 13.62
C ALA A 63 2.07 8.03 12.18
N SER A 64 3.19 8.54 11.66
CA SER A 64 3.79 8.14 10.41
C SER A 64 5.30 8.40 10.46
N PRO A 65 6.14 7.80 9.60
CA PRO A 65 7.54 8.18 9.53
C PRO A 65 7.73 9.54 8.84
N TRP A 66 6.70 10.12 8.21
CA TRP A 66 6.83 11.26 7.31
C TRP A 66 6.52 12.62 7.99
N PRO A 67 7.26 13.70 7.66
CA PRO A 67 8.51 13.69 6.91
C PRO A 67 9.62 12.95 7.67
N ILE A 68 10.44 12.17 6.97
CA ILE A 68 11.44 11.28 7.59
C ILE A 68 12.35 12.00 8.58
N THR A 69 12.63 13.28 8.34
CA THR A 69 13.49 14.12 9.18
C THR A 69 13.03 14.24 10.62
N LYS A 70 11.72 14.08 10.92
CA LYS A 70 11.18 14.26 12.28
C LYS A 70 11.59 13.15 13.26
N ILE A 71 11.92 11.96 12.76
CA ILE A 71 12.31 10.80 13.58
C ILE A 71 13.83 10.64 13.70
N LEU A 72 14.59 11.51 13.06
CA LEU A 72 16.04 11.36 12.96
C LEU A 72 16.73 12.17 14.04
N PRO A 73 17.76 11.61 14.71
CA PRO A 73 18.51 12.36 15.71
C PRO A 73 19.23 13.57 15.10
N GLY A 74 19.55 14.54 15.95
CA GLY A 74 20.36 15.70 15.58
C GLY A 74 21.72 15.29 15.01
N LYS A 75 22.39 16.23 14.32
CA LYS A 75 23.70 15.95 13.73
C LYS A 75 24.72 15.59 14.81
N GLY A 76 25.23 14.37 14.79
CA GLY A 76 26.19 13.85 15.76
C GLY A 76 25.55 13.26 17.02
N GLU A 77 24.23 13.19 17.08
CA GLU A 77 23.48 12.50 18.13
C GLU A 77 23.07 11.10 17.66
N HIS A 78 22.85 10.21 18.64
CA HIS A 78 22.40 8.84 18.39
C HIS A 78 21.28 8.45 19.35
N CYS A 79 20.33 7.67 18.86
CA CYS A 79 19.38 6.92 19.65
C CYS A 79 20.10 5.67 20.21
N ASN A 80 20.35 5.65 21.52
CA ASN A 80 20.93 4.48 22.19
C ASN A 80 19.88 3.68 22.96
N PHE A 81 18.82 3.27 22.27
CA PHE A 81 17.69 2.51 22.81
C PHE A 81 16.96 1.76 21.69
N THR A 82 16.08 0.83 22.06
CA THR A 82 15.23 0.09 21.12
C THR A 82 14.11 0.98 20.56
N ILE A 83 13.97 0.98 19.24
CA ILE A 83 12.92 1.66 18.49
C ILE A 83 11.95 0.61 17.96
N GLY A 84 10.65 0.82 18.15
CA GLY A 84 9.61 -0.07 17.62
C GLY A 84 9.00 0.50 16.35
N THR A 85 8.63 -0.36 15.39
CA THR A 85 7.82 0.05 14.24
C THR A 85 6.55 -0.79 14.13
N LEU A 86 5.44 -0.17 13.74
CA LEU A 86 4.24 -0.91 13.32
C LEU A 86 4.30 -1.18 11.82
N GLY A 87 4.59 -2.42 11.44
CA GLY A 87 4.77 -2.86 10.06
C GLY A 87 6.21 -3.25 9.74
N ALA A 88 6.35 -4.12 8.74
CA ALA A 88 7.61 -4.59 8.15
C ALA A 88 7.58 -4.45 6.61
N SER A 89 7.07 -3.30 6.14
CA SER A 89 6.90 -2.96 4.72
C SER A 89 7.92 -1.90 4.27
N LEU A 90 7.76 -1.33 3.07
CA LEU A 90 8.60 -0.25 2.54
C LEU A 90 8.84 0.90 3.52
N SER A 91 7.79 1.44 4.13
CA SER A 91 7.93 2.55 5.07
C SER A 91 8.75 2.15 6.30
N ALA A 92 8.66 0.89 6.75
CA ALA A 92 9.51 0.39 7.82
C ALA A 92 10.96 0.27 7.36
N PHE A 93 11.21 -0.14 6.12
CA PHE A 93 12.56 -0.22 5.56
C PHE A 93 13.20 1.15 5.34
N ASP A 94 12.42 2.17 4.98
CA ASP A 94 12.89 3.56 4.92
C ASP A 94 13.32 4.06 6.30
N VAL A 95 12.56 3.74 7.35
CA VAL A 95 12.91 4.03 8.74
C VAL A 95 14.19 3.29 9.14
N VAL A 96 14.26 1.99 8.88
CA VAL A 96 15.44 1.15 9.18
C VAL A 96 16.67 1.71 8.49
N SER A 97 16.60 1.97 7.19
CA SER A 97 17.71 2.52 6.41
C SER A 97 18.11 3.90 6.94
N SER A 98 17.16 4.82 7.14
CA SER A 98 17.44 6.20 7.56
C SER A 98 18.05 6.31 8.95
N LEU A 99 17.61 5.47 9.89
CA LEU A 99 18.16 5.43 11.23
C LEU A 99 19.53 4.74 11.22
N THR A 100 19.66 3.57 10.61
CA THR A 100 20.90 2.78 10.69
C THR A 100 22.10 3.49 10.07
N HIS A 101 21.91 4.25 8.98
CA HIS A 101 22.96 5.10 8.39
C HIS A 101 23.49 6.20 9.33
N ARG A 102 22.74 6.57 10.38
CA ARG A 102 23.22 7.49 11.43
C ARG A 102 23.85 6.79 12.63
N HIS A 103 23.70 5.47 12.75
CA HIS A 103 24.11 4.71 13.93
C HIS A 103 25.22 3.71 13.63
N GLY A 104 25.72 3.68 12.40
CA GLY A 104 26.78 2.77 11.99
C GLY A 104 27.20 3.00 10.56
N SER A 105 28.05 2.10 10.08
CA SER A 105 28.56 2.10 8.72
C SER A 105 28.43 0.71 8.12
N PHE A 106 27.97 0.66 6.86
CA PHE A 106 27.96 -0.58 6.09
C PHE A 106 29.31 -0.76 5.40
N LYS A 107 29.86 -1.98 5.47
CA LYS A 107 31.10 -2.36 4.79
C LYS A 107 30.90 -3.65 4.02
N ILE A 108 31.55 -3.73 2.87
CA ILE A 108 31.64 -4.97 2.09
C ILE A 108 32.81 -5.78 2.66
N GLY A 109 32.48 -6.89 3.32
CA GLY A 109 33.45 -7.85 3.84
C GLY A 109 34.05 -8.75 2.76
N LYS A 110 34.86 -9.72 3.18
CA LYS A 110 35.39 -10.75 2.28
C LYS A 110 34.25 -11.56 1.67
N GLY A 111 34.30 -11.77 0.34
CA GLY A 111 33.27 -12.52 -0.39
C GLY A 111 32.06 -11.68 -0.83
N GLY A 112 32.12 -10.34 -0.73
CA GLY A 112 31.04 -9.46 -1.20
C GLY A 112 29.90 -9.27 -0.19
N LYS A 113 29.96 -9.94 0.96
CA LYS A 113 28.93 -9.85 2.00
C LYS A 113 28.91 -8.48 2.67
N LEU A 114 27.73 -7.87 2.74
CA LEU A 114 27.51 -6.62 3.47
C LEU A 114 27.47 -6.89 4.98
N THR A 115 28.17 -6.08 5.77
CA THR A 115 28.17 -6.13 7.23
C THR A 115 27.92 -4.75 7.81
N PHE A 116 27.18 -4.66 8.92
CA PHE A 116 26.94 -3.41 9.63
C PHE A 116 27.86 -3.28 10.85
N GLU A 117 28.59 -2.16 10.93
CA GLU A 117 29.41 -1.82 12.09
C GLU A 117 28.78 -0.64 12.86
N PRO A 118 28.23 -0.86 14.07
CA PRO A 118 27.64 0.22 14.86
C PRO A 118 28.70 1.24 15.31
N HIS A 119 28.31 2.52 15.38
CA HIS A 119 29.15 3.58 15.95
C HIS A 119 29.20 3.45 17.48
N ALA A 120 30.24 4.01 18.11
CA ALA A 120 30.31 4.08 19.57
C ALA A 120 29.13 4.89 20.14
N GLY A 121 28.57 4.46 21.28
CA GLY A 121 27.40 5.08 21.88
C GLY A 121 26.06 4.62 21.29
N THR A 122 26.07 3.57 20.46
CA THR A 122 24.87 2.95 19.85
C THR A 122 24.70 1.48 20.27
N GLU A 123 25.29 1.08 21.40
CA GLU A 123 25.33 -0.30 21.87
C GLU A 123 23.92 -0.89 22.05
N ASN A 124 22.99 -0.09 22.58
CA ASN A 124 21.58 -0.44 22.81
C ASN A 124 20.65 -0.02 21.66
N PHE A 125 21.17 0.59 20.59
CA PHE A 125 20.38 0.85 19.39
C PHE A 125 19.93 -0.48 18.79
N LYS A 126 18.62 -0.62 18.57
CA LYS A 126 17.98 -1.77 17.92
C LYS A 126 16.65 -1.31 17.34
N ILE A 127 16.26 -1.88 16.21
CA ILE A 127 14.92 -1.69 15.65
C ILE A 127 14.17 -3.03 15.76
N VAL A 128 12.96 -2.97 16.29
CA VAL A 128 12.02 -4.10 16.37
C VAL A 128 10.82 -3.78 15.48
N MET A 129 10.71 -4.51 14.37
CA MET A 129 9.56 -4.39 13.47
C MET A 129 8.44 -5.31 13.93
N HIS A 130 7.25 -4.76 14.14
CA HIS A 130 6.06 -5.55 14.45
C HIS A 130 5.30 -5.86 13.16
N SER A 131 5.02 -7.14 12.90
CA SER A 131 4.31 -7.59 11.72
C SER A 131 3.31 -8.66 12.12
N GLU A 132 2.06 -8.58 11.66
CA GLU A 132 1.02 -9.52 12.08
C GLU A 132 1.43 -10.99 11.85
N LYS A 133 1.99 -11.28 10.68
CA LYS A 133 2.45 -12.63 10.30
C LYS A 133 3.95 -12.86 10.51
N GLY A 134 4.68 -11.85 10.98
CA GLY A 134 6.15 -11.92 11.11
C GLY A 134 6.89 -12.09 9.78
N LEU A 135 6.27 -11.75 8.65
CA LEU A 135 6.85 -11.94 7.32
C LEU A 135 7.62 -10.69 6.85
N LEU A 136 8.60 -10.92 5.99
CA LEU A 136 9.28 -9.90 5.18
C LEU A 136 8.82 -10.04 3.72
N PRO A 137 8.73 -8.96 2.93
CA PRO A 137 8.41 -9.03 1.51
C PRO A 137 9.47 -9.83 0.74
N HIS A 138 9.07 -10.42 -0.38
CA HIS A 138 10.02 -11.08 -1.29
C HIS A 138 11.10 -10.14 -1.79
N LEU A 139 12.16 -10.76 -2.29
CA LEU A 139 13.23 -10.05 -2.96
C LEU A 139 12.92 -9.78 -4.43
N GLN A 140 13.57 -8.75 -4.95
CA GLN A 140 13.56 -8.35 -6.34
C GLN A 140 13.88 -9.53 -7.26
N PHE A 141 13.10 -9.65 -8.32
CA PHE A 141 13.28 -10.60 -9.39
C PHE A 141 13.46 -9.84 -10.71
N ASP A 142 14.13 -10.47 -11.68
CA ASP A 142 14.28 -9.91 -13.02
C ASP A 142 12.94 -9.88 -13.77
N GLN A 143 12.77 -8.96 -14.71
CA GLN A 143 11.52 -8.78 -15.46
C GLN A 143 11.80 -8.63 -16.95
N GLU A 144 10.91 -9.20 -17.77
CA GLU A 144 10.93 -8.99 -19.21
C GLU A 144 10.30 -7.62 -19.53
N GLU A 145 9.15 -7.30 -18.91
CA GLU A 145 8.42 -6.05 -19.12
C GLU A 145 8.53 -5.11 -17.89
N LEU A 146 9.45 -4.14 -17.96
CA LEU A 146 9.73 -3.21 -16.85
C LEU A 146 8.59 -2.23 -16.53
N PHE A 147 7.72 -1.93 -17.49
CA PHE A 147 6.63 -0.97 -17.32
C PHE A 147 5.28 -1.68 -17.36
N ARG A 148 4.42 -1.34 -16.39
CA ARG A 148 3.06 -1.89 -16.35
C ARG A 148 2.17 -1.24 -17.40
N GLU A 149 1.40 -2.08 -18.08
CA GLU A 149 0.47 -1.66 -19.13
C GLU A 149 -0.95 -2.11 -18.79
N ILE A 150 -1.89 -1.16 -18.71
CA ILE A 150 -3.28 -1.39 -18.28
C ILE A 150 -3.98 -2.47 -19.16
N TYR A 151 -3.55 -2.66 -20.41
CA TYR A 151 -4.22 -3.55 -21.35
C TYR A 151 -3.26 -4.57 -21.98
N ARG A 152 -2.19 -4.97 -21.27
CA ARG A 152 -1.20 -5.95 -21.76
C ARG A 152 -1.82 -7.32 -22.06
N HIS A 153 -2.73 -7.77 -21.20
CA HIS A 153 -3.29 -9.12 -21.23
C HIS A 153 -4.75 -9.20 -21.69
N VAL A 154 -5.42 -8.05 -21.81
CA VAL A 154 -6.82 -7.96 -22.24
C VAL A 154 -7.07 -6.60 -22.87
N SER A 155 -7.81 -6.55 -23.98
CA SER A 155 -8.25 -5.27 -24.53
C SER A 155 -9.31 -4.61 -23.65
N ARG A 156 -9.47 -3.30 -23.78
CA ARG A 156 -10.52 -2.57 -23.04
C ARG A 156 -11.91 -3.10 -23.41
N GLU A 157 -12.14 -3.39 -24.68
CA GLU A 157 -13.42 -3.91 -25.18
C GLU A 157 -13.74 -5.29 -24.59
N GLU A 158 -12.77 -6.21 -24.57
CA GLU A 158 -12.95 -7.54 -23.99
C GLU A 158 -13.19 -7.48 -22.49
N LEU A 159 -12.47 -6.62 -21.76
CA LEU A 159 -12.65 -6.44 -20.33
C LEU A 159 -14.06 -5.90 -20.00
N LEU A 160 -14.51 -4.88 -20.71
CA LEU A 160 -15.85 -4.31 -20.51
C LEU A 160 -16.96 -5.27 -20.95
N ALA A 161 -16.68 -6.21 -21.85
CA ALA A 161 -17.62 -7.28 -22.20
C ALA A 161 -17.80 -8.33 -21.09
N LEU A 162 -16.97 -8.33 -20.04
CA LEU A 162 -17.13 -9.18 -18.86
C LEU A 162 -18.10 -8.61 -17.83
N ILE A 163 -18.58 -7.38 -18.02
CA ILE A 163 -19.60 -6.77 -17.15
C ILE A 163 -20.88 -7.61 -17.28
N ASP A 164 -21.38 -8.09 -16.16
CA ASP A 164 -22.57 -8.93 -16.11
C ASP A 164 -23.87 -8.13 -16.36
N GLU A 165 -25.01 -8.83 -16.43
CA GLU A 165 -26.32 -8.22 -16.65
C GLU A 165 -26.73 -7.26 -15.52
N ALA A 166 -26.12 -7.38 -14.34
CA ALA A 166 -26.32 -6.49 -13.20
C ALA A 166 -25.39 -5.26 -13.23
N GLY A 167 -24.51 -5.15 -14.24
CA GLY A 167 -23.63 -4.01 -14.43
C GLY A 167 -22.30 -4.14 -13.68
N PHE A 168 -21.93 -5.34 -13.23
CA PHE A 168 -20.74 -5.56 -12.42
C PHE A 168 -19.63 -6.29 -13.16
N LEU A 169 -18.38 -5.85 -12.95
CA LEU A 169 -17.19 -6.65 -13.26
C LEU A 169 -16.93 -7.62 -12.11
N ARG A 170 -17.33 -8.88 -12.28
CA ARG A 170 -17.17 -9.91 -11.24
C ARG A 170 -15.74 -10.40 -11.16
N MET A 171 -15.18 -10.46 -9.94
CA MET A 171 -13.79 -10.88 -9.70
C MET A 171 -13.53 -12.31 -10.20
N GLY A 172 -14.48 -13.23 -9.98
CA GLY A 172 -14.37 -14.61 -10.48
C GLY A 172 -14.30 -14.68 -12.01
N SER A 173 -15.16 -13.93 -12.70
CA SER A 173 -15.16 -13.86 -14.16
C SER A 173 -13.88 -13.21 -14.70
N TYR A 174 -13.41 -12.14 -14.05
CA TYR A 174 -12.13 -11.52 -14.38
C TYR A 174 -10.97 -12.51 -14.22
N PHE A 175 -10.93 -13.25 -13.10
CA PHE A 175 -9.92 -14.28 -12.88
C PHE A 175 -9.97 -15.37 -13.97
N ASP A 176 -11.14 -15.92 -14.26
CA ASP A 176 -11.28 -17.02 -15.21
C ASP A 176 -10.98 -16.64 -16.66
N LYS A 177 -11.43 -15.45 -17.07
CA LYS A 177 -11.36 -15.02 -18.48
C LYS A 177 -10.09 -14.25 -18.80
N VAL A 178 -9.47 -13.60 -17.81
CA VAL A 178 -8.30 -12.74 -18.02
C VAL A 178 -7.08 -13.29 -17.28
N CYS A 179 -7.15 -13.43 -15.95
CA CYS A 179 -5.99 -13.80 -15.16
C CYS A 179 -5.50 -15.22 -15.49
N ARG A 180 -6.40 -16.20 -15.48
CA ARG A 180 -6.07 -17.62 -15.64
C ARG A 180 -5.35 -17.91 -16.96
N PRO A 181 -5.83 -17.47 -18.15
CA PRO A 181 -5.09 -17.66 -19.39
C PRO A 181 -3.71 -16.98 -19.42
N ALA A 182 -3.58 -15.81 -18.81
CA ALA A 182 -2.30 -15.09 -18.75
C ALA A 182 -1.32 -15.79 -17.79
N LEU A 183 -1.79 -16.21 -16.62
CA LEU A 183 -1.01 -16.95 -15.62
C LEU A 183 -0.58 -18.33 -16.13
N VAL A 184 -1.44 -19.07 -16.83
CA VAL A 184 -1.07 -20.36 -17.45
C VAL A 184 0.14 -20.18 -18.37
N LYS A 185 0.10 -19.21 -19.28
CA LYS A 185 1.23 -18.90 -20.18
C LYS A 185 2.49 -18.51 -19.40
N ALA A 186 2.33 -17.75 -18.32
CA ALA A 186 3.45 -17.32 -17.49
C ALA A 186 4.10 -18.50 -16.76
N PHE A 187 3.31 -19.38 -16.14
CA PHE A 187 3.82 -20.58 -15.46
C PHE A 187 4.40 -21.62 -16.43
N GLU A 188 3.90 -21.71 -17.67
CA GLU A 188 4.53 -22.50 -18.73
C GLU A 188 5.92 -21.97 -19.07
N LYS A 189 6.08 -20.64 -19.23
CA LYS A 189 7.38 -19.99 -19.45
C LYS A 189 8.34 -20.22 -18.27
N ASP A 190 7.83 -20.13 -17.04
CA ASP A 190 8.59 -20.37 -15.81
C ASP A 190 8.90 -21.85 -15.57
N GLY A 191 8.30 -22.77 -16.35
CA GLY A 191 8.54 -24.21 -16.22
C GLY A 191 7.90 -24.84 -14.98
N ILE A 192 6.74 -24.36 -14.55
CA ILE A 192 6.01 -24.82 -13.35
C ILE A 192 4.72 -25.56 -13.74
N PRO A 193 4.80 -26.80 -14.26
CA PRO A 193 3.65 -27.53 -14.79
C PRO A 193 2.60 -27.92 -13.74
N GLU A 194 3.01 -28.02 -12.46
CA GLU A 194 2.08 -28.28 -11.36
C GLU A 194 1.02 -27.16 -11.25
N LEU A 195 1.46 -25.89 -11.27
CA LEU A 195 0.55 -24.74 -11.20
C LEU A 195 -0.30 -24.59 -12.45
N VAL A 196 0.24 -24.94 -13.63
CA VAL A 196 -0.56 -25.04 -14.86
C VAL A 196 -1.69 -26.05 -14.68
N GLY A 197 -1.39 -27.26 -14.21
CA GLY A 197 -2.40 -28.30 -13.99
C GLY A 197 -3.43 -27.95 -12.90
N LEU A 198 -3.10 -27.08 -11.94
CA LEU A 198 -4.09 -26.52 -11.01
C LEU A 198 -4.96 -25.45 -11.69
N LEU A 199 -4.37 -24.53 -12.44
CA LEU A 199 -5.08 -23.47 -13.16
C LEU A 199 -6.00 -24.00 -14.27
N GLU A 200 -5.74 -25.19 -14.81
CA GLU A 200 -6.64 -25.84 -15.78
C GLU A 200 -7.94 -26.37 -15.14
N LYS A 201 -7.98 -26.52 -13.82
CA LYS A 201 -9.18 -26.98 -13.10
C LYS A 201 -10.17 -25.82 -12.92
N PRO A 202 -11.41 -25.93 -13.43
CA PRO A 202 -12.41 -24.87 -13.30
C PRO A 202 -12.73 -24.49 -11.85
N GLU A 203 -12.65 -25.44 -10.93
CA GLU A 203 -12.91 -25.23 -9.50
C GLU A 203 -11.78 -24.50 -8.76
N PHE A 204 -10.58 -24.42 -9.34
CA PHE A 204 -9.43 -23.74 -8.71
C PHE A 204 -9.53 -22.23 -8.97
N GLY A 205 -10.08 -21.50 -8.01
CA GLY A 205 -10.38 -20.07 -8.14
C GLY A 205 -9.26 -19.13 -7.69
N LEU A 206 -9.57 -17.83 -7.68
CA LEU A 206 -8.64 -16.79 -7.24
C LEU A 206 -8.18 -16.97 -5.79
N GLU A 207 -9.10 -17.33 -4.90
CA GLU A 207 -8.79 -17.54 -3.48
C GLU A 207 -7.88 -18.76 -3.29
N ASP A 208 -8.13 -19.85 -4.01
CA ASP A 208 -7.27 -21.04 -4.00
C ASP A 208 -5.87 -20.71 -4.55
N PHE A 209 -5.80 -19.93 -5.63
CA PHE A 209 -4.55 -19.44 -6.19
C PHE A 209 -3.77 -18.61 -5.17
N ALA A 210 -4.41 -17.60 -4.57
CA ALA A 210 -3.78 -16.75 -3.56
C ALA A 210 -3.30 -17.56 -2.35
N ALA A 211 -4.10 -18.50 -1.87
CA ALA A 211 -3.75 -19.39 -0.75
C ALA A 211 -2.58 -20.32 -1.11
N ARG A 212 -2.61 -20.94 -2.30
CA ARG A 212 -1.56 -21.84 -2.80
C ARG A 212 -0.22 -21.14 -2.94
N MET A 213 -0.21 -19.92 -3.47
CA MET A 213 1.02 -19.14 -3.64
C MET A 213 1.52 -18.57 -2.31
N THR A 214 0.62 -18.12 -1.43
CA THR A 214 1.00 -17.65 -0.08
C THR A 214 1.59 -18.77 0.78
N GLY A 215 1.07 -20.00 0.63
CA GLY A 215 1.52 -21.16 1.42
C GLY A 215 2.97 -21.58 1.16
N GLU A 216 3.52 -21.30 -0.03
CA GLU A 216 4.95 -21.56 -0.33
C GLU A 216 5.90 -20.60 0.39
N HIS A 217 5.37 -19.52 0.96
CA HIS A 217 6.14 -18.40 1.50
C HIS A 217 6.03 -18.28 3.03
N HIS A 218 5.77 -19.41 3.70
CA HIS A 218 5.77 -19.46 5.16
C HIS A 218 7.12 -19.95 5.70
N TYR A 219 7.86 -19.03 6.31
CA TYR A 219 9.11 -19.32 7.00
C TYR A 219 8.91 -19.26 8.51
N ALA A 220 9.50 -20.21 9.25
CA ALA A 220 9.52 -20.14 10.70
C ALA A 220 10.35 -18.93 11.21
N ASP A 221 11.38 -18.54 10.46
CA ASP A 221 12.20 -17.36 10.68
C ASP A 221 12.29 -16.58 9.35
N ALA A 222 11.77 -15.35 9.34
CA ALA A 222 11.73 -14.52 8.14
C ALA A 222 13.13 -14.12 7.63
N PHE A 223 14.12 -13.98 8.51
CA PHE A 223 15.48 -13.67 8.07
C PHE A 223 16.15 -14.88 7.44
N GLU A 224 15.89 -16.09 7.94
CA GLU A 224 16.37 -17.31 7.29
C GLU A 224 15.68 -17.55 5.95
N GLY A 225 14.37 -17.33 5.87
CA GLY A 225 13.63 -17.33 4.61
C GLY A 225 14.24 -16.39 3.58
N MET A 226 14.52 -15.15 3.99
CA MET A 226 15.17 -14.16 3.13
C MET A 226 16.56 -14.58 2.67
N ARG A 227 17.36 -15.28 3.50
CA ARG A 227 18.67 -15.80 3.07
C ARG A 227 18.54 -16.84 1.96
N LEU A 228 17.56 -17.73 2.08
CA LEU A 228 17.28 -18.75 1.06
C LEU A 228 16.85 -18.09 -0.25
N GLU A 229 15.90 -17.15 -0.18
CA GLU A 229 15.42 -16.40 -1.33
C GLU A 229 16.51 -15.56 -1.99
N MET A 230 17.43 -14.96 -1.22
CA MET A 230 18.50 -14.10 -1.75
C MET A 230 19.36 -14.83 -2.77
N ALA A 231 19.68 -16.11 -2.52
CA ALA A 231 20.48 -16.90 -3.45
C ALA A 231 19.78 -17.15 -4.80
N GLU A 232 18.45 -17.24 -4.80
CA GLU A 232 17.65 -17.40 -6.03
C GLU A 232 17.44 -16.06 -6.73
N ALA A 233 17.13 -15.02 -5.96
CA ALA A 233 16.90 -13.67 -6.45
C ALA A 233 18.15 -13.07 -7.10
N GLU A 234 19.33 -13.21 -6.47
CA GLU A 234 20.60 -12.79 -7.07
C GLU A 234 20.90 -13.52 -8.39
N LYS A 235 20.63 -14.84 -8.45
CA LYS A 235 20.79 -15.61 -9.69
C LYS A 235 19.80 -15.19 -10.77
N SER A 236 18.56 -14.87 -10.40
CA SER A 236 17.54 -14.37 -11.32
C SER A 236 18.02 -13.07 -11.96
N VAL A 237 18.40 -12.08 -11.14
CA VAL A 237 18.84 -10.75 -11.60
C VAL A 237 20.16 -10.83 -12.38
N LEU A 238 21.17 -11.55 -11.88
CA LEU A 238 22.49 -11.62 -12.56
C LEU A 238 22.45 -12.37 -13.89
N ASN A 239 21.55 -13.33 -14.05
CA ASN A 239 21.46 -14.13 -15.28
C ASN A 239 20.33 -13.69 -16.21
N HIS A 240 19.67 -12.56 -15.93
CA HIS A 240 18.51 -12.07 -16.67
C HIS A 240 17.43 -13.13 -16.85
N LYS A 241 17.03 -13.77 -15.74
CA LYS A 241 16.01 -14.82 -15.72
C LYS A 241 14.74 -14.28 -15.05
N PRO A 242 13.76 -13.81 -15.83
CA PRO A 242 12.54 -13.26 -15.28
C PRO A 242 11.68 -14.30 -14.58
N ILE A 243 10.84 -13.82 -13.65
CA ILE A 243 9.76 -14.61 -13.04
C ILE A 243 8.45 -14.10 -13.63
N HIS A 244 8.01 -14.73 -14.71
CA HIS A 244 6.93 -14.21 -15.55
C HIS A 244 5.60 -14.17 -14.80
N TRP A 245 5.30 -15.15 -13.94
CA TRP A 245 4.01 -15.16 -13.24
C TRP A 245 3.85 -13.98 -12.26
N LYS A 246 4.93 -13.51 -11.62
CA LYS A 246 4.88 -12.35 -10.72
C LYS A 246 4.66 -11.06 -11.51
N GLU A 247 5.36 -10.92 -12.63
CA GLU A 247 5.20 -9.80 -13.58
C GLU A 247 3.77 -9.73 -14.13
N VAL A 248 3.26 -10.85 -14.65
CA VAL A 248 1.89 -10.96 -15.17
C VAL A 248 0.86 -10.69 -14.07
N THR A 249 1.09 -11.17 -12.84
CA THR A 249 0.20 -10.88 -11.71
C THR A 249 0.12 -9.39 -11.42
N ASP A 250 1.25 -8.68 -11.42
CA ASP A 250 1.25 -7.23 -11.24
C ASP A 250 0.49 -6.51 -12.37
N ASP A 251 0.70 -6.87 -13.65
CA ASP A 251 -0.01 -6.26 -14.77
C ASP A 251 -1.53 -6.48 -14.70
N LEU A 252 -1.96 -7.67 -14.30
CA LEU A 252 -3.36 -7.99 -14.09
C LEU A 252 -3.96 -7.13 -12.97
N MET A 253 -3.25 -6.98 -11.86
CA MET A 253 -3.74 -6.15 -10.75
C MET A 253 -3.70 -4.66 -11.05
N TYR A 254 -2.71 -4.22 -11.82
CA TYR A 254 -2.65 -2.87 -12.36
C TYR A 254 -3.81 -2.60 -13.32
N THR A 255 -4.17 -3.56 -14.16
CA THR A 255 -5.39 -3.50 -14.98
C THR A 255 -6.63 -3.34 -14.11
N LEU A 256 -6.84 -4.25 -13.15
CA LEU A 256 -8.02 -4.26 -12.28
C LEU A 256 -8.15 -2.97 -11.46
N ASN A 257 -7.03 -2.38 -11.04
CA ASN A 257 -7.00 -1.12 -10.30
C ASN A 257 -7.75 0.02 -11.00
N PHE A 258 -7.71 0.09 -12.34
CA PHE A 258 -8.39 1.11 -13.13
C PHE A 258 -9.86 0.80 -13.44
N HIS A 259 -10.37 -0.36 -13.00
CA HIS A 259 -11.76 -0.79 -13.20
C HIS A 259 -12.42 -1.27 -11.90
N ALA A 260 -11.76 -1.08 -10.75
CA ALA A 260 -12.27 -1.53 -9.45
C ALA A 260 -13.60 -0.85 -9.09
N GLU A 261 -13.88 0.35 -9.62
CA GLU A 261 -15.16 1.05 -9.47
C GLU A 261 -16.36 0.29 -10.08
N LEU A 262 -16.12 -0.70 -10.94
CA LEU A 262 -17.14 -1.55 -11.56
C LEU A 262 -17.43 -2.81 -10.74
N MET A 263 -16.71 -3.06 -9.65
CA MET A 263 -16.88 -4.27 -8.85
C MET A 263 -17.98 -4.09 -7.79
N PRO A 264 -18.70 -5.17 -7.45
CA PRO A 264 -19.64 -5.14 -6.35
C PRO A 264 -18.92 -5.20 -4.99
N ALA A 265 -19.62 -4.83 -3.93
CA ALA A 265 -19.09 -4.77 -2.58
C ALA A 265 -18.50 -6.10 -2.08
N GLU A 266 -19.13 -7.24 -2.39
CA GLU A 266 -18.62 -8.57 -2.06
C GLU A 266 -17.25 -8.86 -2.69
N ASP A 267 -17.00 -8.41 -3.91
CA ASP A 267 -15.73 -8.61 -4.60
C ASP A 267 -14.66 -7.63 -4.09
N HIS A 268 -15.04 -6.42 -3.67
CA HIS A 268 -14.15 -5.52 -2.93
C HIS A 268 -13.71 -6.11 -1.59
N LEU A 269 -14.60 -6.83 -0.88
CA LEU A 269 -14.24 -7.51 0.36
C LEU A 269 -13.18 -8.58 0.12
N VAL A 270 -13.36 -9.42 -0.91
CA VAL A 270 -12.38 -10.44 -1.32
C VAL A 270 -11.06 -9.80 -1.76
N LEU A 271 -11.11 -8.74 -2.57
CA LEU A 271 -9.92 -7.98 -2.96
C LEU A 271 -9.14 -7.52 -1.73
N GLN A 272 -9.81 -6.93 -0.74
CA GLN A 272 -9.16 -6.39 0.45
C GLN A 272 -8.66 -7.47 1.42
N SER A 273 -9.37 -8.59 1.59
CA SER A 273 -8.99 -9.62 2.58
C SER A 273 -8.11 -10.73 2.04
N VAL A 274 -8.13 -10.98 0.73
CA VAL A 274 -7.39 -12.10 0.12
C VAL A 274 -6.32 -11.58 -0.84
N VAL A 275 -6.74 -10.81 -1.85
CA VAL A 275 -5.86 -10.44 -2.97
C VAL A 275 -4.79 -9.44 -2.51
N MET A 276 -5.17 -8.35 -1.84
CA MET A 276 -4.21 -7.33 -1.39
C MET A 276 -3.14 -7.90 -0.44
N PRO A 277 -3.47 -8.72 0.58
CA PRO A 277 -2.46 -9.41 1.37
C PRO A 277 -1.57 -10.35 0.55
N PHE A 278 -2.11 -11.07 -0.44
CA PHE A 278 -1.31 -11.89 -1.33
C PHE A 278 -0.32 -11.03 -2.13
N LEU A 279 -0.78 -9.95 -2.77
CA LEU A 279 0.08 -9.07 -3.58
C LEU A 279 1.18 -8.43 -2.74
N LEU A 280 0.83 -7.88 -1.57
CA LEU A 280 1.78 -7.16 -0.72
C LEU A 280 2.81 -8.06 -0.03
N ASN A 281 2.51 -9.35 0.14
CA ASN A 281 3.44 -10.29 0.76
C ASN A 281 4.22 -11.11 -0.27
N VAL A 282 3.60 -11.47 -1.39
CA VAL A 282 4.14 -12.46 -2.36
C VAL A 282 4.72 -11.82 -3.62
N VAL A 283 4.06 -10.80 -4.15
CA VAL A 283 4.40 -10.21 -5.46
C VAL A 283 5.26 -8.97 -5.29
N ALA A 284 4.92 -8.15 -4.30
CA ALA A 284 5.72 -7.03 -3.81
C ALA A 284 7.18 -7.45 -3.58
N ALA A 285 8.11 -6.79 -4.28
CA ALA A 285 9.50 -7.20 -4.30
C ALA A 285 10.44 -6.09 -3.82
N MET A 286 11.16 -6.36 -2.73
CA MET A 286 12.15 -5.49 -2.14
C MET A 286 13.49 -5.56 -2.92
N PRO A 287 14.14 -4.42 -3.22
CA PRO A 287 15.45 -4.41 -3.87
C PRO A 287 16.49 -5.28 -3.16
N LEU A 288 17.37 -5.96 -3.93
CA LEU A 288 18.41 -6.84 -3.36
C LEU A 288 19.35 -6.11 -2.39
N HIS A 289 19.63 -4.83 -2.64
CA HIS A 289 20.43 -4.01 -1.75
C HIS A 289 19.76 -3.80 -0.38
N SER A 290 18.45 -3.57 -0.37
CA SER A 290 17.66 -3.45 0.87
C SER A 290 17.63 -4.77 1.63
N GLY A 291 17.48 -5.91 0.93
CA GLY A 291 17.59 -7.24 1.55
C GLY A 291 18.95 -7.50 2.19
N ASN A 292 20.04 -7.17 1.48
CA ASN A 292 21.41 -7.26 2.04
C ASN A 292 21.59 -6.37 3.29
N THR A 293 21.00 -5.17 3.27
CA THR A 293 21.01 -4.24 4.41
C THR A 293 20.29 -4.84 5.62
N ILE A 294 19.08 -5.38 5.42
CA ILE A 294 18.28 -6.01 6.47
C ILE A 294 19.01 -7.21 7.09
N LEU A 295 19.57 -8.09 6.25
CA LEU A 295 20.34 -9.26 6.70
C LEU A 295 21.58 -8.83 7.51
N ALA A 296 22.34 -7.84 7.04
CA ALA A 296 23.52 -7.32 7.73
C ALA A 296 23.17 -6.73 9.10
N LEU A 297 22.04 -6.02 9.21
CA LEU A 297 21.57 -5.44 10.46
C LEU A 297 21.10 -6.51 11.46
N HIS A 298 20.39 -7.51 10.97
CA HIS A 298 19.94 -8.63 11.79
C HIS A 298 21.13 -9.43 12.35
N GLU A 299 22.14 -9.72 11.52
CA GLU A 299 23.38 -10.38 11.96
C GLU A 299 24.18 -9.57 12.98
N ALA A 300 24.13 -8.24 12.89
CA ALA A 300 24.71 -7.34 13.90
C ALA A 300 23.88 -7.22 15.19
N GLY A 301 22.73 -7.90 15.28
CA GLY A 301 21.79 -7.83 16.40
C GLY A 301 21.03 -6.50 16.49
N LYS A 302 20.97 -5.74 15.39
CA LYS A 302 20.39 -4.39 15.32
C LYS A 302 18.98 -4.35 14.73
N LEU A 303 18.50 -5.45 14.18
CA LEU A 303 17.16 -5.58 13.61
C LEU A 303 16.52 -6.91 14.01
N GLU A 304 15.25 -6.86 14.42
CA GLU A 304 14.40 -8.00 14.73
C GLU A 304 12.99 -7.78 14.16
N ILE A 305 12.28 -8.88 13.93
CA ILE A 305 10.85 -8.87 13.62
C ILE A 305 10.09 -9.66 14.69
N VAL A 306 8.99 -9.09 15.18
CA VAL A 306 8.10 -9.73 16.16
C VAL A 306 6.75 -10.01 15.49
N PRO A 307 6.31 -11.28 15.41
CA PRO A 307 5.01 -11.63 14.91
C PRO A 307 3.90 -11.29 15.91
N GLY A 308 2.76 -10.84 15.42
CA GLY A 308 1.57 -10.63 16.23
C GLY A 308 0.82 -9.35 15.86
N ARG A 309 -0.47 -9.32 16.21
CA ARG A 309 -1.29 -8.14 16.02
C ARG A 309 -0.93 -7.11 17.08
N VAL A 310 -0.62 -5.90 16.64
CA VAL A 310 -0.18 -4.82 17.53
C VAL A 310 -1.22 -3.71 17.60
N SER A 311 -1.50 -3.29 18.82
CA SER A 311 -2.28 -2.08 19.13
C SER A 311 -1.47 -1.19 20.06
N VAL A 312 -1.62 0.12 19.89
CA VAL A 312 -1.06 1.11 20.82
C VAL A 312 -2.02 1.20 22.01
N ASP A 313 -1.48 1.06 23.22
CA ASP A 313 -2.26 1.19 24.45
C ASP A 313 -2.38 2.68 24.82
N ASP A 314 -3.62 3.15 24.99
CA ASP A 314 -3.89 4.51 25.44
C ASP A 314 -3.44 4.73 26.88
N GLY A 315 -3.25 3.66 27.66
CA GLY A 315 -2.60 3.68 28.96
C GLY A 315 -1.17 4.21 28.85
N THR A 316 -0.82 5.18 29.70
CA THR A 316 0.54 5.70 29.75
C THR A 316 1.51 4.56 30.06
N GLY A 317 2.46 4.28 29.16
CA GLY A 317 3.61 3.45 29.46
C GLY A 317 4.49 4.10 30.54
N GLY A 318 5.76 3.71 30.63
CA GLY A 318 6.73 4.54 31.34
C GLY A 318 6.69 6.00 30.85
N GLU A 319 7.02 6.97 31.71
CA GLU A 319 7.07 8.39 31.33
C GLU A 319 7.90 8.58 30.05
N GLY A 320 7.31 9.21 29.03
CA GLY A 320 7.95 9.39 27.72
C GLY A 320 8.00 8.16 26.80
N MET A 321 7.21 7.12 27.08
CA MET A 321 7.21 5.89 26.28
C MET A 321 5.82 5.50 25.77
N THR A 322 5.82 4.90 24.57
CA THR A 322 4.64 4.31 23.95
C THR A 322 4.56 2.85 24.38
N ARG A 323 3.45 2.48 25.01
CA ARG A 323 3.13 1.08 25.29
C ARG A 323 2.39 0.49 24.11
N VAL A 324 2.80 -0.70 23.70
CA VAL A 324 2.10 -1.48 22.68
C VAL A 324 1.71 -2.83 23.24
N LYS A 325 0.52 -3.29 22.88
CA LYS A 325 0.01 -4.63 23.17
C LYS A 325 0.19 -5.49 21.93
N VAL A 326 0.84 -6.64 22.11
CA VAL A 326 1.10 -7.63 21.07
C VAL A 326 0.25 -8.86 21.36
N GLU A 327 -0.61 -9.23 20.42
CA GLU A 327 -1.39 -10.46 20.43
C GLU A 327 -0.72 -11.45 19.46
N GLN A 328 -0.03 -12.44 20.01
CA GLN A 328 0.75 -13.40 19.22
C GLN A 328 0.17 -14.81 19.35
N GLU A 329 -0.07 -15.45 18.21
CA GLU A 329 -0.56 -16.83 18.16
C GLU A 329 0.42 -17.80 18.87
N GLY A 330 -0.11 -18.68 19.73
CA GLY A 330 0.66 -19.65 20.50
C GLY A 330 1.42 -19.09 21.71
N VAL A 331 1.58 -17.77 21.83
CA VAL A 331 2.22 -17.11 22.98
C VAL A 331 1.20 -16.42 23.89
N GLY A 332 0.16 -15.84 23.29
CA GLY A 332 -0.85 -15.04 23.99
C GLY A 332 -0.56 -13.55 23.89
N GLU A 333 -1.07 -12.80 24.86
CA GLU A 333 -1.01 -11.34 24.89
C GLU A 333 0.07 -10.84 25.85
N TYR A 334 0.88 -9.88 25.39
CA TYR A 334 1.88 -9.21 26.22
C TYR A 334 2.08 -7.74 25.79
N THR A 335 2.80 -6.97 26.60
CA THR A 335 3.05 -5.55 26.35
C THR A 335 4.54 -5.25 26.23
N LEU A 336 4.87 -4.24 25.44
CA LEU A 336 6.23 -3.72 25.25
C LEU A 336 6.20 -2.19 25.31
N ASP A 337 7.22 -1.57 25.91
CA ASP A 337 7.34 -0.12 26.02
C ASP A 337 8.51 0.37 25.13
N TYR A 338 8.26 1.41 24.33
CA TYR A 338 9.23 2.01 23.43
C TYR A 338 9.40 3.51 23.67
N ARG A 339 10.64 4.00 23.75
CA ARG A 339 10.92 5.45 23.75
C ARG A 339 10.63 6.12 22.41
N MET A 340 10.59 5.32 21.35
CA MET A 340 10.22 5.74 20.02
C MET A 340 9.48 4.60 19.34
N PHE A 341 8.20 4.79 19.06
CA PHE A 341 7.35 3.89 18.32
C PHE A 341 6.84 4.60 17.08
N ILE A 342 7.18 4.06 15.91
CA ILE A 342 6.89 4.70 14.62
C ILE A 342 5.88 3.85 13.86
N ASN A 343 4.73 4.42 13.53
CA ASN A 343 3.74 3.73 12.75
C ASN A 343 4.12 3.72 11.26
N CYS A 344 4.46 2.53 10.74
CA CYS A 344 4.86 2.29 9.35
C CYS A 344 3.79 1.50 8.57
N SER A 345 2.56 1.41 9.07
CA SER A 345 1.48 0.60 8.47
C SER A 345 0.87 1.21 7.21
N GLY A 346 1.34 2.39 6.79
CA GLY A 346 0.79 3.12 5.66
C GLY A 346 -0.39 4.02 6.05
N GLN A 347 -0.87 4.81 5.10
CA GLN A 347 -2.00 5.71 5.33
C GLN A 347 -3.28 4.90 5.36
N LYS A 348 -4.11 5.11 6.38
CA LYS A 348 -5.46 4.54 6.41
C LYS A 348 -6.30 5.14 5.27
N PRO A 349 -7.26 4.39 4.72
CA PRO A 349 -8.21 4.95 3.76
C PRO A 349 -8.85 6.21 4.32
N LEU A 350 -8.71 7.30 3.57
CA LEU A 350 -9.21 8.62 3.96
C LEU A 350 -10.73 8.58 4.11
N GLN A 351 -11.25 9.15 5.19
CA GLN A 351 -12.68 9.41 5.31
C GLN A 351 -12.99 10.78 4.68
N PRO A 352 -14.18 11.01 4.10
CA PRO A 352 -14.51 12.30 3.52
C PRO A 352 -14.29 13.48 4.47
N GLU A 353 -14.49 13.27 5.77
CA GLU A 353 -14.28 14.28 6.81
C GLU A 353 -12.80 14.66 6.97
N ASP A 354 -11.89 13.75 6.63
CA ASP A 354 -10.43 13.94 6.64
C ASP A 354 -9.89 14.40 5.27
N TYR A 355 -10.76 14.71 4.31
CA TYR A 355 -10.34 15.19 2.99
C TYR A 355 -9.71 16.60 3.11
N PRO A 356 -8.54 16.87 2.50
CA PRO A 356 -7.78 18.10 2.74
C PRO A 356 -8.47 19.38 2.25
N PHE A 357 -9.60 19.28 1.55
CA PHE A 357 -10.36 20.42 1.00
C PHE A 357 -11.76 20.47 1.61
N PRO A 358 -11.92 21.07 2.81
CA PRO A 358 -13.14 20.97 3.61
C PRO A 358 -14.37 21.59 2.95
N SER A 359 -14.21 22.58 2.06
CA SER A 359 -15.37 23.16 1.36
C SER A 359 -15.94 22.23 0.31
N LEU A 360 -15.11 21.43 -0.38
CA LEU A 360 -15.63 20.37 -1.27
C LEU A 360 -16.47 19.34 -0.52
N VAL A 361 -16.09 19.02 0.72
CA VAL A 361 -16.86 18.10 1.59
C VAL A 361 -18.17 18.76 2.00
N ARG A 362 -18.12 19.98 2.53
CA ARG A 362 -19.29 20.71 3.04
C ARG A 362 -20.34 20.99 1.96
N GLU A 363 -19.89 21.26 0.73
CA GLU A 363 -20.74 21.52 -0.43
C GLU A 363 -21.27 20.23 -1.08
N GLY A 364 -20.82 19.06 -0.64
CA GLY A 364 -21.20 17.76 -1.21
C GLY A 364 -20.59 17.51 -2.60
N SER A 365 -19.51 18.20 -2.94
CA SER A 365 -18.75 18.03 -4.19
C SER A 365 -17.91 16.76 -4.20
N VAL A 366 -17.65 16.19 -3.03
CA VAL A 366 -17.06 14.85 -2.84
C VAL A 366 -18.00 13.98 -2.02
N ARG A 367 -17.92 12.66 -2.23
CA ARG A 367 -18.56 11.65 -1.39
C ARG A 367 -17.57 10.53 -1.04
N LYS A 368 -17.91 9.72 -0.03
CA LYS A 368 -17.17 8.47 0.23
C LYS A 368 -17.28 7.52 -0.96
N ALA A 369 -16.15 6.90 -1.32
CA ALA A 369 -16.13 5.80 -2.27
C ALA A 369 -16.99 4.64 -1.76
N ARG A 370 -17.85 4.12 -2.63
CA ARG A 370 -18.85 3.12 -2.26
C ARG A 370 -19.15 2.16 -3.38
N ALA A 371 -19.46 0.91 -3.03
CA ALA A 371 -19.90 -0.12 -3.95
C ALA A 371 -21.27 -0.66 -3.54
N PRO A 372 -22.20 -0.89 -4.49
CA PRO A 372 -23.41 -1.66 -4.23
C PRO A 372 -23.09 -3.15 -4.14
N PHE A 373 -23.98 -3.92 -3.50
CA PHE A 373 -23.92 -5.38 -3.50
C PHE A 373 -24.63 -5.94 -4.73
N ALA A 374 -24.06 -6.95 -5.39
CA ALA A 374 -24.79 -7.67 -6.44
C ALA A 374 -25.90 -8.54 -5.84
N HIS A 375 -25.64 -9.11 -4.65
CA HIS A 375 -26.61 -9.93 -3.90
C HIS A 375 -26.78 -9.44 -2.45
N PRO A 376 -27.51 -8.32 -2.20
CA PRO A 376 -27.51 -7.63 -0.91
C PRO A 376 -28.02 -8.47 0.27
N MET A 377 -29.00 -9.36 0.06
CA MET A 377 -29.54 -10.20 1.15
C MET A 377 -28.51 -11.20 1.67
N GLU A 378 -27.80 -11.90 0.79
CA GLU A 378 -26.85 -12.93 1.18
C GLU A 378 -25.46 -12.36 1.52
N ALA A 379 -25.03 -11.32 0.81
CA ALA A 379 -23.68 -10.79 0.94
C ALA A 379 -23.49 -9.96 2.21
N THR A 380 -24.52 -9.22 2.65
CA THR A 380 -24.43 -8.38 3.85
C THR A 380 -24.29 -9.20 5.14
N GLU A 381 -24.89 -10.40 5.19
CA GLU A 381 -24.74 -11.33 6.32
C GLU A 381 -23.31 -11.89 6.43
N LYS A 382 -22.62 -12.02 5.29
CA LYS A 382 -21.22 -12.50 5.19
C LYS A 382 -20.18 -11.42 5.48
N VAL A 383 -20.59 -10.16 5.67
CA VAL A 383 -19.66 -9.08 6.03
C VAL A 383 -19.12 -9.35 7.45
N PRO A 384 -17.78 -9.44 7.61
CA PRO A 384 -17.15 -9.64 8.92
C PRO A 384 -17.58 -8.57 9.92
N GLU A 385 -17.73 -8.94 11.19
CA GLU A 385 -18.27 -8.07 12.24
C GLU A 385 -17.50 -6.75 12.34
N GLU A 386 -16.17 -6.82 12.27
CA GLU A 386 -15.25 -5.69 12.33
C GLU A 386 -15.30 -4.76 11.10
N LYS A 387 -16.03 -5.13 10.05
CA LYS A 387 -16.23 -4.31 8.84
C LYS A 387 -17.67 -3.83 8.66
N ARG A 388 -18.59 -4.16 9.58
CA ARG A 388 -20.02 -3.82 9.46
C ARG A 388 -20.31 -2.33 9.63
N ASP A 389 -19.42 -1.59 10.27
CA ASP A 389 -19.46 -0.12 10.39
C ASP A 389 -19.38 0.59 9.02
N ARG A 390 -18.85 -0.10 8.00
CA ARG A 390 -18.78 0.39 6.62
C ARG A 390 -20.06 0.19 5.82
N LEU A 391 -21.05 -0.53 6.36
CA LEU A 391 -22.35 -0.70 5.72
C LEU A 391 -23.23 0.51 6.00
N PHE A 392 -23.88 1.03 4.95
CA PHE A 392 -24.83 2.12 5.10
C PHE A 392 -25.95 2.01 4.07
N ARG A 393 -27.05 2.73 4.33
CA ARG A 393 -28.18 2.82 3.42
C ARG A 393 -28.26 4.20 2.80
N LYS A 394 -28.45 4.25 1.48
CA LYS A 394 -28.71 5.49 0.73
C LYS A 394 -29.75 5.16 -0.34
N ASP A 395 -30.78 6.00 -0.45
CA ASP A 395 -31.83 5.87 -1.49
C ASP A 395 -32.51 4.48 -1.56
N GLY A 396 -32.60 3.79 -0.42
CA GLY A 396 -33.20 2.45 -0.32
C GLY A 396 -32.24 1.29 -0.63
N GLU A 397 -31.03 1.56 -1.08
CA GLU A 397 -29.99 0.57 -1.37
C GLU A 397 -29.04 0.40 -0.18
N ILE A 398 -28.54 -0.82 0.02
CA ILE A 398 -27.47 -1.11 0.96
C ILE A 398 -26.15 -1.01 0.21
N LEU A 399 -25.24 -0.18 0.71
CA LEU A 399 -23.94 0.11 0.11
C LEU A 399 -22.82 -0.21 1.11
N TYR A 400 -21.63 -0.45 0.57
CA TYR A 400 -20.42 -0.68 1.34
C TYR A 400 -19.39 0.43 1.06
N ALA A 401 -18.85 1.05 2.11
CA ALA A 401 -17.77 2.02 1.97
C ALA A 401 -16.45 1.30 1.66
N ILE A 402 -15.90 1.53 0.48
CA ILE A 402 -14.68 0.86 -0.02
C ILE A 402 -13.39 1.61 0.35
N GLY A 403 -13.51 2.83 0.89
CA GLY A 403 -12.42 3.65 1.45
C GLY A 403 -11.99 4.79 0.53
N GLY A 404 -11.64 5.94 1.10
CA GLY A 404 -11.30 7.13 0.31
C GLY A 404 -12.53 7.89 -0.20
N VAL A 405 -12.25 8.92 -1.02
CA VAL A 405 -13.26 9.65 -1.79
C VAL A 405 -13.51 8.98 -3.14
N ASP A 406 -14.73 9.17 -3.64
CA ASP A 406 -15.15 8.59 -4.90
C ASP A 406 -14.63 9.41 -6.09
N ILE A 407 -14.11 8.71 -7.11
CA ILE A 407 -13.67 9.27 -8.38
C ILE A 407 -14.15 8.40 -9.53
N ASP A 408 -14.34 8.99 -10.70
CA ASP A 408 -14.64 8.22 -11.90
C ASP A 408 -13.38 7.69 -12.61
N GLY A 409 -13.58 6.93 -13.70
CA GLY A 409 -12.52 6.37 -14.54
C GLY A 409 -11.53 7.40 -15.13
N THR A 410 -11.84 8.70 -15.06
CA THR A 410 -10.98 9.81 -15.50
C THR A 410 -10.44 10.64 -14.33
N CYS A 411 -10.56 10.12 -13.11
CA CYS A 411 -10.15 10.76 -11.87
C CYS A 411 -10.93 12.04 -11.52
N ARG A 412 -12.14 12.24 -12.03
CA ARG A 412 -13.00 13.34 -11.58
C ARG A 412 -13.62 12.99 -10.24
N ILE A 413 -13.57 13.91 -9.28
CA ILE A 413 -14.27 13.69 -7.99
C ILE A 413 -15.77 13.53 -8.23
N VAL A 414 -16.41 12.65 -7.46
CA VAL A 414 -17.86 12.42 -7.56
C VAL A 414 -18.55 13.01 -6.32
N GLY A 415 -19.59 13.82 -6.56
CA GLY A 415 -20.36 14.45 -5.50
C GLY A 415 -21.46 13.56 -4.91
N GLU A 416 -22.12 14.03 -3.86
CA GLU A 416 -23.27 13.37 -3.21
C GLU A 416 -24.45 13.16 -4.18
N ASP A 417 -24.55 13.98 -5.24
CA ASP A 417 -25.53 13.83 -6.32
C ASP A 417 -25.20 12.69 -7.31
N GLY A 418 -24.05 12.04 -7.13
CA GLY A 418 -23.56 10.95 -7.96
C GLY A 418 -23.01 11.37 -9.31
N LYS A 419 -22.80 12.66 -9.55
CA LYS A 419 -22.24 13.16 -10.81
C LYS A 419 -20.75 13.46 -10.66
N PRO A 420 -19.94 13.14 -11.67
CA PRO A 420 -18.54 13.53 -11.69
C PRO A 420 -18.42 15.04 -11.89
N ASN A 421 -17.57 15.67 -11.09
CA ASN A 421 -17.27 17.09 -11.17
C ASN A 421 -16.52 17.39 -12.48
N PRO A 422 -17.02 18.27 -13.35
CA PRO A 422 -16.36 18.53 -14.62
C PRO A 422 -15.07 19.34 -14.47
N ARG A 423 -14.76 19.94 -13.31
CA ARG A 423 -13.64 20.87 -13.14
C ARG A 423 -12.50 20.30 -12.29
N ILE A 424 -12.82 19.45 -11.33
CA ILE A 424 -11.85 18.98 -10.32
C ILE A 424 -11.53 17.51 -10.55
N HIS A 425 -10.24 17.21 -10.71
CA HIS A 425 -9.71 15.86 -10.85
C HIS A 425 -8.80 15.57 -9.67
N ASP A 426 -8.95 14.42 -9.03
CA ASP A 426 -8.07 13.96 -7.96
C ASP A 426 -7.32 12.72 -8.38
N ILE A 427 -6.01 12.89 -8.63
CA ILE A 427 -5.10 11.82 -9.01
C ILE A 427 -4.25 11.33 -7.83
N ALA A 428 -4.49 11.85 -6.62
CA ALA A 428 -3.80 11.41 -5.43
C ALA A 428 -4.32 10.03 -5.02
N PHE A 429 -3.51 9.00 -5.28
CA PHE A 429 -3.85 7.60 -4.96
C PHE A 429 -4.35 7.42 -3.52
N ALA A 430 -3.71 8.12 -2.56
CA ALA A 430 -4.06 8.00 -1.14
C ALA A 430 -5.46 8.56 -0.80
N HIS A 431 -6.01 9.44 -1.63
CA HIS A 431 -7.37 9.95 -1.46
C HIS A 431 -8.41 8.95 -2.00
N ALA A 432 -8.08 8.19 -3.04
CA ALA A 432 -9.01 7.34 -3.78
C ALA A 432 -8.77 5.83 -3.55
N SER A 433 -8.23 5.45 -2.38
CA SER A 433 -7.72 4.09 -2.12
C SER A 433 -8.74 2.96 -2.24
N GLY A 434 -10.05 3.23 -2.26
CA GLY A 434 -11.08 2.22 -2.46
C GLY A 434 -11.34 1.91 -3.93
N VAL A 435 -11.39 2.95 -4.78
CA VAL A 435 -11.58 2.83 -6.24
C VAL A 435 -10.26 2.67 -6.99
N ARG A 436 -9.14 3.01 -6.36
CA ARG A 436 -7.77 2.72 -6.81
C ARG A 436 -7.05 1.98 -5.67
N PRO A 437 -7.32 0.68 -5.48
CA PRO A 437 -6.83 -0.08 -4.34
C PRO A 437 -5.36 -0.54 -4.44
N TYR A 438 -4.75 -0.48 -5.62
CA TYR A 438 -3.41 -1.02 -5.86
C TYR A 438 -2.48 0.05 -6.44
N SER A 439 -1.30 0.19 -5.83
CA SER A 439 -0.23 1.08 -6.30
C SER A 439 1.02 0.27 -6.58
N TYR A 440 1.53 0.41 -7.81
CA TYR A 440 2.82 -0.14 -8.22
C TYR A 440 3.94 0.84 -7.84
N GLY A 441 4.81 0.46 -6.89
CA GLY A 441 5.88 1.35 -6.41
C GLY A 441 7.20 0.67 -6.04
N LEU A 442 7.18 -0.58 -5.61
CA LEU A 442 8.35 -1.28 -5.05
C LEU A 442 9.52 -1.48 -6.03
N GLN A 443 9.21 -1.78 -7.29
CA GLN A 443 10.21 -2.16 -8.30
C GLN A 443 10.65 -1.00 -9.21
N ALA A 444 9.89 0.08 -9.28
CA ALA A 444 10.23 1.25 -10.08
C ALA A 444 11.37 2.09 -9.46
N CYS A 445 11.59 1.98 -8.14
CA CYS A 445 12.55 2.79 -7.40
C CYS A 445 14.03 2.48 -7.70
N SER A 446 14.36 1.36 -8.37
CA SER A 446 15.75 1.03 -8.72
C SER A 446 16.20 1.53 -10.10
N HIS A 447 15.30 2.17 -10.87
CA HIS A 447 15.57 2.59 -12.25
C HIS A 447 15.41 4.10 -12.51
N THR A 448 15.27 4.90 -11.44
CA THR A 448 15.48 6.37 -11.47
C THR A 448 16.84 6.70 -10.88
#